data_AF-A0ABC9HEJ8-F1
#
_entry.id   AF-A0ABC9HEJ8-F1
#
_cell.length_a   1.000
_cell.length_b   1.000
_cell.length_c   1.000
_cell.angle_alpha   90.00
_cell.angle_beta   90.00
_cell.angle_gamma   90.00
#
_symmetry.space_group_name_H-M   'P 1'
#
loop_
_entity.id
_entity.type
_entity.pdbx_description
1 polymer ?
#
loop_
_entity_poly.entity_id
_entity_poly.type
_entity_poly.pdbx_seq_one_letter_code
_entity_poly.pdbx_strand_id
1 'polypeptide(L)'
;MVFFQKKLYALDSNTDPEDLIAIHIVDDHDCNEPRVSRIERLIEGASLPPQTYSLRQRYLIESHGTLLMVRRKLSYKAEYPSERRYGDASAGSRVAGSSEFEVFVADFEEGLWSDVRTLGNDQALFLGRGCSRAVHVSPYDFSRDCLFFIDDYTNWFWKKTTTSCGVYDMKDEKVYSSLPTVSWKSGDVPATWLFSQGKTVELQAAGGHLQEIVDSEEGDPETLQCGGACAARASTA
;
A
#
# COMPACT_ATOMS: atom_id res chain seq x y z
N MET A 1 -2.18 6.45 -5.14
CA MET A 1 -1.67 6.52 -6.52
C MET A 1 -1.22 5.12 -6.91
N VAL A 2 -1.37 4.73 -8.16
CA VAL A 2 -1.03 3.40 -8.67
C VAL A 2 -0.45 3.53 -10.07
N PHE A 3 0.65 2.83 -10.36
CA PHE A 3 1.16 2.71 -11.72
C PHE A 3 0.51 1.52 -12.41
N PHE A 4 -0.17 1.76 -13.53
CA PHE A 4 -0.94 0.75 -14.25
C PHE A 4 -0.90 1.08 -15.75
N GLN A 5 -0.77 0.07 -16.63
CA GLN A 5 -0.75 0.28 -18.09
C GLN A 5 0.16 1.43 -18.58
N LYS A 6 1.37 1.57 -18.00
CA LYS A 6 2.34 2.64 -18.31
C LYS A 6 1.90 4.07 -17.97
N LYS A 7 0.84 4.23 -17.17
CA LYS A 7 0.36 5.52 -16.70
C LYS A 7 0.29 5.53 -15.18
N LEU A 8 0.40 6.71 -14.59
CA LEU A 8 0.26 6.89 -13.15
C LEU A 8 -1.16 7.37 -12.85
N TYR A 9 -1.91 6.62 -12.06
CA TYR A 9 -3.27 6.94 -11.68
C TYR A 9 -3.32 7.46 -10.25
N ALA A 10 -4.18 8.44 -9.99
CA ALA A 10 -4.41 9.00 -8.66
C ALA A 10 -5.89 9.29 -8.45
N LEU A 11 -6.30 9.32 -7.18
CA LEU A 11 -7.60 9.88 -6.80
C LEU A 11 -7.38 11.34 -6.46
N ASP A 12 -8.23 12.23 -6.98
CA ASP A 12 -8.22 13.61 -6.51
C ASP A 12 -8.61 13.65 -5.03
N SER A 13 -7.86 14.43 -4.27
CA SER A 13 -8.04 14.60 -2.82
C SER A 13 -8.43 16.04 -2.45
N ASN A 14 -8.42 16.94 -3.43
CA ASN A 14 -8.66 18.37 -3.22
C ASN A 14 -10.15 18.70 -3.06
N THR A 15 -11.04 17.84 -3.54
CA THR A 15 -12.49 18.02 -3.46
C THR A 15 -13.17 16.68 -3.13
N ASP A 16 -14.40 16.71 -2.58
CA ASP A 16 -15.16 15.51 -2.26
C ASP A 16 -15.51 14.54 -3.43
N PRO A 17 -15.38 14.87 -4.73
CA PRO A 17 -15.50 13.86 -5.77
C PRO A 17 -14.31 12.89 -5.77
N GLU A 18 -14.66 11.62 -5.92
CA GLU A 18 -13.76 10.48 -6.13
C GLU A 18 -13.21 10.44 -7.55
N ASP A 19 -12.70 11.57 -8.05
CA ASP A 19 -12.22 11.67 -9.42
C ASP A 19 -10.99 10.78 -9.62
N LEU A 20 -11.02 9.95 -10.67
CA LEU A 20 -9.84 9.22 -11.13
C LEU A 20 -9.10 10.09 -12.13
N ILE A 21 -7.85 10.44 -11.82
CA ILE A 21 -6.97 11.13 -12.74
C ILE A 21 -5.86 10.20 -13.25
N ALA A 22 -5.57 10.27 -14.54
CA ALA A 22 -4.40 9.68 -15.15
C ALA A 22 -3.35 10.76 -15.44
N ILE A 23 -2.13 10.49 -15.01
CA ILE A 23 -0.94 11.32 -15.18
C ILE A 23 -0.07 10.60 -16.20
N HIS A 24 0.08 11.24 -17.36
CA HIS A 24 0.94 10.79 -18.43
C HIS A 24 2.34 11.34 -18.18
N ILE A 25 3.32 10.43 -18.12
CA ILE A 25 4.73 10.77 -17.94
C ILE A 25 5.42 10.50 -19.27
N VAL A 26 6.18 11.47 -19.74
CA VAL A 26 7.06 11.33 -20.91
C VAL A 26 8.48 11.22 -20.39
N ASP A 27 9.15 10.18 -20.88
CA ASP A 27 10.55 9.91 -20.68
C ASP A 27 11.24 10.10 -22.03
N ASP A 28 11.52 11.36 -22.36
CA ASP A 28 12.23 11.71 -23.60
C ASP A 28 13.73 11.56 -23.36
N HIS A 29 14.44 10.89 -24.28
CA HIS A 29 15.85 10.53 -24.12
C HIS A 29 16.80 11.74 -24.02
N ASP A 30 16.28 12.95 -24.30
CA ASP A 30 17.04 14.20 -24.23
C ASP A 30 16.99 14.89 -22.85
N CYS A 31 16.16 14.42 -21.91
CA CYS A 31 16.05 14.99 -20.58
C CYS A 31 16.23 13.91 -19.51
N ASN A 32 17.26 14.03 -18.65
CA ASN A 32 17.53 13.11 -17.53
C ASN A 32 16.44 13.08 -16.44
N GLU A 33 15.29 13.72 -16.65
CA GLU A 33 14.22 13.85 -15.66
C GLU A 33 12.85 13.52 -16.28
N PRO A 34 12.05 12.63 -15.66
CA PRO A 34 10.71 12.31 -16.14
C PRO A 34 9.79 13.52 -16.01
N ARG A 35 9.05 13.84 -17.07
CA ARG A 35 8.15 15.00 -17.11
C ARG A 35 6.71 14.58 -17.25
N VAL A 36 5.81 15.25 -16.54
CA VAL A 36 4.36 15.10 -16.75
C VAL A 36 3.98 15.82 -18.04
N SER A 37 3.43 15.09 -19.01
CA SER A 37 2.98 15.64 -20.29
C SER A 37 1.52 16.04 -20.29
N ARG A 38 0.67 15.26 -19.60
CA ARG A 38 -0.78 15.48 -19.52
C ARG A 38 -1.32 14.91 -18.22
N ILE A 39 -2.32 15.60 -17.67
CA ILE A 39 -3.16 15.08 -16.60
C ILE A 39 -4.59 15.05 -17.14
N GLU A 40 -5.23 13.89 -17.09
CA GLU A 40 -6.57 13.66 -17.60
C GLU A 40 -7.47 13.19 -16.47
N ARG A 41 -8.65 13.76 -16.34
CA ARG A 41 -9.70 13.19 -15.50
C ARG A 41 -10.44 12.13 -16.32
N LEU A 42 -10.38 10.88 -15.87
CA LEU A 42 -10.98 9.73 -16.56
C LEU A 42 -12.32 9.34 -15.98
N ILE A 43 -12.50 9.49 -14.67
CA ILE A 43 -13.75 9.21 -13.99
C ILE A 43 -14.12 10.43 -13.16
N GLU A 44 -15.36 10.88 -13.29
CA GLU A 44 -15.94 11.89 -12.42
C GLU A 44 -16.62 11.20 -11.24
N GLY A 45 -16.16 11.50 -10.03
CA GLY A 45 -16.70 10.95 -8.80
C GLY A 45 -18.04 11.58 -8.46
N ALA A 46 -18.93 10.77 -7.86
CA ALA A 46 -20.21 11.28 -7.39
C ALA A 46 -20.00 12.28 -6.24
N SER A 47 -20.53 13.49 -6.39
CA SER A 47 -20.64 14.45 -5.29
C SER A 47 -21.66 13.93 -4.27
N LEU A 48 -21.17 13.32 -3.20
CA LEU A 48 -22.02 12.89 -2.11
C LEU A 48 -22.31 14.06 -1.16
N PRO A 49 -23.52 14.15 -0.57
CA PRO A 49 -23.81 15.19 0.40
C PRO A 49 -22.85 15.09 1.60
N PRO A 50 -22.51 16.22 2.25
CA PRO A 50 -21.69 16.22 3.45
C PRO A 50 -22.34 15.33 4.51
N GLN A 51 -21.80 14.14 4.72
CA GLN A 51 -22.27 13.30 5.82
C GLN A 51 -21.66 13.83 7.12
N THR A 52 -22.52 14.08 8.09
CA THR A 52 -22.21 14.96 9.22
C THR A 52 -21.17 14.39 10.19
N TYR A 53 -20.84 13.09 10.12
CA TYR A 53 -19.95 12.43 11.11
C TYR A 53 -19.10 11.25 10.58
N SER A 54 -18.84 11.14 9.27
CA SER A 54 -17.99 10.07 8.72
C SER A 54 -16.76 10.62 8.00
N LEU A 55 -15.56 10.18 8.39
CA LEU A 55 -14.37 10.39 7.56
C LEU A 55 -14.36 9.34 6.45
N ARG A 56 -13.88 9.74 5.26
CA ARG A 56 -13.69 8.83 4.13
C ARG A 56 -12.21 8.73 3.82
N GLN A 57 -11.69 7.52 3.90
CA GLN A 57 -10.36 7.19 3.37
C GLN A 57 -10.54 6.43 2.06
N ARG A 58 -9.64 6.69 1.11
CA ARG A 58 -9.72 6.12 -0.23
C ARG A 58 -8.39 5.48 -0.58
N TYR A 59 -8.44 4.27 -1.09
CA TYR A 59 -7.29 3.50 -1.52
C TYR A 59 -7.48 3.16 -2.99
N LEU A 60 -6.48 3.48 -3.80
CA LEU A 60 -6.45 3.07 -5.20
C LEU A 60 -5.51 1.86 -5.30
N ILE A 61 -5.96 0.80 -5.97
CA ILE A 61 -5.25 -0.49 -6.04
C ILE A 61 -5.39 -1.05 -7.46
N GLU A 62 -4.34 -1.67 -7.98
CA GLU A 62 -4.43 -2.52 -9.18
C GLU A 62 -4.71 -3.96 -8.78
N SER A 63 -5.65 -4.60 -9.47
CA SER A 63 -6.12 -5.96 -9.21
C SER A 63 -6.56 -6.62 -10.51
N HIS A 64 -5.96 -7.75 -10.89
CA HIS A 64 -6.29 -8.49 -12.12
C HIS A 64 -6.37 -7.64 -13.39
N GLY A 65 -5.46 -6.67 -13.55
CA GLY A 65 -5.47 -5.80 -14.71
C GLY A 65 -6.62 -4.79 -14.71
N THR A 66 -7.21 -4.50 -13.54
CA THR A 66 -8.23 -3.47 -13.34
C THR A 66 -7.81 -2.54 -12.21
N LEU A 67 -8.34 -1.31 -12.21
CA LEU A 67 -8.17 -0.38 -11.10
C LEU A 67 -9.37 -0.42 -10.17
N LEU A 68 -9.10 -0.64 -8.89
CA LEU A 68 -10.08 -0.64 -7.82
C LEU A 68 -9.91 0.60 -6.94
N MET A 69 -11.03 1.22 -6.57
CA MET A 69 -11.10 2.16 -5.46
C MET A 69 -11.76 1.47 -4.28
N VAL A 70 -11.05 1.41 -3.15
CA VAL A 70 -11.63 1.00 -1.87
C VAL A 70 -11.90 2.23 -1.03
N ARG A 71 -13.16 2.46 -0.69
CA ARG A 71 -13.62 3.53 0.17
C ARG A 71 -13.88 2.98 1.57
N ARG A 72 -13.14 3.48 2.56
CA ARG A 72 -13.37 3.21 3.98
C ARG A 72 -14.11 4.39 4.60
N LYS A 73 -15.32 4.14 5.10
CA LYS A 73 -16.10 5.09 5.90
C LYS A 73 -15.83 4.82 7.37
N LEU A 74 -15.28 5.82 8.06
CA LEU A 74 -14.96 5.76 9.48
C LEU A 74 -15.96 6.61 10.26
N SER A 75 -16.77 5.98 11.10
CA SER A 75 -17.60 6.70 12.06
C SER A 75 -16.76 7.11 13.28
N TYR A 76 -17.16 8.19 13.96
CA TYR A 76 -16.45 8.63 15.16
C TYR A 76 -17.35 9.34 16.16
N LYS A 77 -16.87 9.36 17.40
CA LYS A 77 -17.49 10.12 18.48
C LYS A 77 -16.56 11.26 18.88
N ALA A 78 -17.13 12.45 19.00
CA ALA A 78 -16.42 13.59 19.57
C ALA A 78 -16.46 13.48 21.09
N GLU A 79 -15.29 13.33 21.70
CA GLU A 79 -15.10 13.45 23.14
C GLU A 79 -14.78 14.90 23.48
N TYR A 80 -15.70 15.53 24.21
CA TYR A 80 -15.46 16.83 24.81
C TYR A 80 -15.02 16.60 26.26
N PRO A 81 -13.91 17.20 26.72
CA PRO A 81 -13.58 17.17 28.13
C PRO A 81 -14.72 17.78 28.94
N SER A 82 -15.11 17.10 30.03
CA SER A 82 -16.23 17.48 30.90
C SER A 82 -16.01 18.82 31.61
N GLU A 83 -14.78 19.29 31.70
CA GLU A 83 -14.40 20.56 32.31
C GLU A 83 -14.02 21.58 31.23
N ARG A 84 -15.02 22.31 30.73
CA ARG A 84 -14.75 23.49 29.89
C ARG A 84 -14.15 24.58 30.77
N ARG A 85 -12.84 24.82 30.67
CA ARG A 85 -12.32 26.15 31.03
C ARG A 85 -12.76 27.12 29.95
N TYR A 86 -13.50 28.15 30.35
CA TYR A 86 -13.94 29.23 29.47
C TYR A 86 -12.71 29.81 28.74
N GLY A 87 -12.65 29.67 27.41
CA GLY A 87 -11.60 30.26 26.58
C GLY A 87 -10.64 29.30 25.86
N ASP A 88 -10.70 27.98 26.12
CA ASP A 88 -9.89 27.02 25.35
C ASP A 88 -10.67 26.47 24.15
N ALA A 89 -10.25 26.85 22.94
CA ALA A 89 -10.77 26.33 21.68
C ALA A 89 -10.18 24.94 21.36
N SER A 90 -9.96 24.10 22.38
CA SER A 90 -9.49 22.74 22.19
C SER A 90 -10.58 21.95 21.45
N ALA A 91 -10.39 21.76 20.15
CA ALA A 91 -11.22 20.89 19.34
C ALA A 91 -11.30 19.53 20.03
N GLY A 92 -12.53 19.07 20.32
CA GLY A 92 -12.76 17.81 21.01
C GLY A 92 -11.98 16.67 20.36
N SER A 93 -11.39 15.82 21.19
CA SER A 93 -10.70 14.62 20.72
C SER A 93 -11.71 13.71 20.04
N ARG A 94 -11.34 13.10 18.92
CA ARG A 94 -12.20 12.11 18.24
C ARG A 94 -11.74 10.70 18.63
N VAL A 95 -12.70 9.82 18.88
CA VAL A 95 -12.48 8.39 19.08
C VAL A 95 -13.11 7.62 17.94
N ALA A 96 -12.30 6.75 17.33
CA ALA A 96 -12.69 5.97 16.17
C ALA A 96 -13.80 4.99 16.54
N GLY A 97 -14.87 4.98 15.74
CA GLY A 97 -15.99 4.05 15.84
C GLY A 97 -15.82 2.87 14.90
N SER A 98 -16.90 2.51 14.21
CA SER A 98 -16.91 1.46 13.18
C SER A 98 -16.21 1.89 11.90
N SER A 99 -15.64 0.91 11.19
CA SER A 99 -15.20 1.04 9.80
C SER A 99 -16.14 0.26 8.90
N GLU A 100 -16.61 0.91 7.83
CA GLU A 100 -17.36 0.29 6.74
C GLU A 100 -16.57 0.44 5.44
N PHE A 101 -16.71 -0.50 4.53
CA PHE A 101 -15.93 -0.53 3.30
C PHE A 101 -16.83 -0.73 2.08
N GLU A 102 -16.50 -0.01 1.02
CA GLU A 102 -17.10 -0.16 -0.30
C GLU A 102 -15.98 -0.29 -1.33
N VAL A 103 -16.16 -1.18 -2.30
CA VAL A 103 -15.18 -1.44 -3.35
C VAL A 103 -15.80 -1.10 -4.68
N PHE A 104 -15.06 -0.37 -5.50
CA PHE A 104 -15.47 0.05 -6.83
C PHE A 104 -14.42 -0.35 -7.84
N VAL A 105 -14.84 -0.76 -9.03
CA VAL A 105 -13.98 -0.93 -10.20
C VAL A 105 -14.11 0.28 -11.11
N ALA A 106 -12.99 0.71 -11.69
CA ALA A 106 -12.95 1.75 -12.69
C ALA A 106 -13.52 1.22 -14.01
N ASP A 107 -14.66 1.75 -14.43
CA ASP A 107 -15.21 1.53 -15.76
C ASP A 107 -14.77 2.67 -16.66
N PHE A 108 -13.75 2.42 -17.50
CA PHE A 108 -13.22 3.44 -18.41
C PHE A 108 -14.11 3.70 -19.62
N GLU A 109 -15.00 2.77 -19.97
CA GLU A 109 -15.91 2.92 -21.10
C GLU A 109 -17.05 3.87 -20.71
N GLU A 110 -17.62 3.68 -19.52
CA GLU A 110 -18.69 4.52 -18.99
C GLU A 110 -18.16 5.77 -18.26
N GLY A 111 -16.86 5.82 -17.93
CA GLY A 111 -16.25 6.93 -17.21
C GLY A 111 -16.75 7.05 -15.76
N LEU A 112 -17.08 5.93 -15.13
CA LEU A 112 -17.76 5.85 -13.83
C LEU A 112 -17.13 4.79 -12.92
N TRP A 113 -17.41 4.90 -11.62
CA TRP A 113 -17.12 3.87 -10.64
C TRP A 113 -18.28 2.88 -10.55
N SER A 114 -17.98 1.59 -10.69
CA SER A 114 -18.97 0.51 -10.60
C SER A 114 -18.79 -0.30 -9.32
N ASP A 115 -19.86 -0.53 -8.56
CA ASP A 115 -19.82 -1.30 -7.31
C ASP A 115 -19.34 -2.75 -7.51
N VAL A 116 -18.45 -3.21 -6.63
CA VAL A 116 -17.91 -4.57 -6.62
C VAL A 116 -18.34 -5.27 -5.33
N ARG A 117 -19.00 -6.43 -5.49
CA ARG A 117 -19.49 -7.24 -4.36
C ARG A 117 -18.62 -8.45 -4.03
N THR A 118 -17.73 -8.83 -4.92
CA THR A 118 -16.82 -9.98 -4.74
C THR A 118 -15.50 -9.70 -5.46
N LEU A 119 -14.40 -10.23 -4.93
CA LEU A 119 -13.05 -10.12 -5.50
C LEU A 119 -12.66 -11.35 -6.32
N GLY A 120 -13.54 -12.36 -6.43
CA GLY A 120 -13.27 -13.60 -7.19
C GLY A 120 -12.78 -14.77 -6.33
N ASN A 121 -12.63 -14.60 -5.01
CA ASN A 121 -12.05 -15.57 -4.07
C ASN A 121 -10.59 -16.01 -4.36
N ASP A 122 -9.90 -15.39 -5.32
CA ASP A 122 -8.49 -15.61 -5.62
C ASP A 122 -7.62 -14.39 -5.28
N GLN A 123 -8.21 -13.37 -4.65
CA GLN A 123 -7.52 -12.17 -4.19
C GLN A 123 -7.87 -11.77 -2.77
N ALA A 124 -6.86 -11.23 -2.08
CA ALA A 124 -7.01 -10.47 -0.85
C ALA A 124 -6.45 -9.06 -1.05
N LEU A 125 -7.16 -8.05 -0.54
CA LEU A 125 -6.70 -6.66 -0.62
C LEU A 125 -6.05 -6.25 0.71
N PHE A 126 -4.86 -5.68 0.64
CA PHE A 126 -4.17 -5.07 1.77
C PHE A 126 -4.21 -3.55 1.62
N LEU A 127 -4.75 -2.86 2.62
CA LEU A 127 -5.07 -1.44 2.59
C LEU A 127 -4.17 -0.68 3.57
N GLY A 128 -3.36 0.22 3.03
CA GLY A 128 -2.60 1.14 3.86
C GLY A 128 -2.15 2.35 3.05
N ARG A 129 -2.03 3.48 3.74
CA ARG A 129 -1.61 4.74 3.16
C ARG A 129 -0.26 4.58 2.47
N GLY A 130 -0.27 4.74 1.14
CA GLY A 130 0.94 4.66 0.31
C GLY A 130 1.41 3.25 -0.05
N CYS A 131 0.73 2.20 0.41
CA CYS A 131 1.20 0.82 0.23
C CYS A 131 0.08 -0.19 -0.05
N SER A 132 -1.11 0.27 -0.44
CA SER A 132 -2.22 -0.65 -0.74
C SER A 132 -1.88 -1.56 -1.92
N ARG A 133 -2.25 -2.84 -1.81
CA ARG A 133 -1.87 -3.87 -2.78
C ARG A 133 -2.87 -5.02 -2.79
N ALA A 134 -3.15 -5.56 -3.97
CA ALA A 134 -3.82 -6.83 -4.14
C ALA A 134 -2.81 -7.98 -4.12
N VAL A 135 -3.14 -9.07 -3.43
CA VAL A 135 -2.31 -10.28 -3.35
C VAL A 135 -3.15 -11.45 -3.83
N HIS A 136 -2.57 -12.23 -4.74
CA HIS A 136 -3.17 -13.48 -5.19
C HIS A 136 -3.15 -14.50 -4.05
N VAL A 137 -4.30 -15.10 -3.79
CA VAL A 137 -4.48 -16.13 -2.76
C VAL A 137 -5.05 -17.38 -3.40
N SER A 138 -4.66 -18.54 -2.86
CA SER A 138 -5.28 -19.81 -3.27
C SER A 138 -6.75 -19.81 -2.82
N PRO A 139 -7.71 -20.11 -3.71
CA PRO A 139 -9.13 -20.19 -3.35
C PRO A 139 -9.43 -21.24 -2.27
N TYR A 140 -8.53 -22.21 -2.10
CA TYR A 140 -8.60 -23.25 -1.07
C TYR A 140 -8.13 -22.76 0.30
N ASP A 141 -7.18 -21.82 0.33
CA ASP A 141 -6.60 -21.26 1.55
C ASP A 141 -7.39 -20.03 2.02
N PHE A 142 -8.04 -19.33 1.09
CA PHE A 142 -8.81 -18.11 1.32
C PHE A 142 -10.13 -18.14 0.55
N SER A 143 -11.21 -18.58 1.20
CA SER A 143 -12.54 -18.67 0.58
C SER A 143 -13.38 -17.38 0.72
N ARG A 144 -12.73 -16.25 1.03
CA ARG A 144 -13.40 -15.02 1.44
C ARG A 144 -12.82 -13.81 0.71
N ASP A 145 -13.72 -12.91 0.33
CA ASP A 145 -13.39 -11.62 -0.27
C ASP A 145 -12.98 -10.66 0.85
N CYS A 146 -11.73 -10.78 1.30
CA CYS A 146 -11.22 -10.10 2.49
C CYS A 146 -10.37 -8.86 2.16
N LEU A 147 -10.60 -7.81 2.95
CA LEU A 147 -9.83 -6.58 2.97
C LEU A 147 -9.07 -6.49 4.30
N PHE A 148 -7.76 -6.62 4.26
CA PHE A 148 -6.87 -6.37 5.39
C PHE A 148 -6.55 -4.89 5.44
N PHE A 149 -6.69 -4.26 6.60
CA PHE A 149 -6.39 -2.84 6.74
C PHE A 149 -5.64 -2.53 8.02
N ILE A 150 -4.81 -1.49 7.96
CA ILE A 150 -4.18 -0.89 9.13
C ILE A 150 -4.90 0.42 9.42
N ASP A 151 -5.00 0.74 10.70
CA ASP A 151 -5.52 2.00 11.15
C ASP A 151 -4.50 3.12 10.88
N ASP A 152 -4.59 3.75 9.72
CA ASP A 152 -3.60 4.67 9.16
C ASP A 152 -4.08 6.13 9.12
N TYR A 153 -5.14 6.48 9.87
CA TYR A 153 -5.53 7.88 10.03
C TYR A 153 -4.46 8.66 10.80
N THR A 154 -4.05 9.82 10.27
CA THR A 154 -2.97 10.65 10.86
C THR A 154 -3.43 12.06 11.22
N ASN A 155 -4.73 12.28 11.43
CA ASN A 155 -5.23 13.62 11.72
C ASN A 155 -5.03 13.99 13.21
N TRP A 156 -4.58 15.22 13.47
CA TRP A 156 -4.22 15.72 14.81
C TRP A 156 -5.38 15.72 15.82
N PHE A 157 -6.63 15.66 15.34
CA PHE A 157 -7.82 15.57 16.18
C PHE A 157 -8.02 14.18 16.82
N TRP A 158 -7.27 13.16 16.43
CA TRP A 158 -7.43 11.81 16.96
C TRP A 158 -6.44 11.52 18.08
N LYS A 159 -6.96 11.11 19.25
CA LYS A 159 -6.15 10.48 20.28
C LYS A 159 -5.85 9.04 19.87
N LYS A 160 -4.77 8.86 19.12
CA LYS A 160 -4.31 7.55 18.69
C LYS A 160 -3.40 6.95 19.77
N THR A 161 -3.96 6.09 20.61
CA THR A 161 -3.18 5.39 21.65
C THR A 161 -2.50 4.14 21.10
N THR A 162 -3.09 3.50 20.09
CA THR A 162 -2.58 2.28 19.45
C THR A 162 -2.95 2.24 17.96
N THR A 163 -2.02 1.73 17.14
CA THR A 163 -2.33 1.37 15.74
C THR A 163 -2.94 -0.04 15.75
N SER A 164 -4.13 -0.19 15.19
CA SER A 164 -4.84 -1.48 15.08
C SER A 164 -4.87 -1.96 13.63
N CYS A 165 -5.07 -3.26 13.43
CA CYS A 165 -5.33 -3.84 12.13
C CYS A 165 -6.56 -4.75 12.18
N GLY A 166 -7.31 -4.76 11.09
CA GLY A 166 -8.56 -5.50 10.97
C GLY A 166 -8.68 -6.19 9.63
N VAL A 167 -9.63 -7.11 9.57
CA VAL A 167 -10.03 -7.82 8.35
C VAL A 167 -11.50 -7.52 8.12
N TYR A 168 -11.84 -6.94 6.98
CA TYR A 168 -13.21 -6.78 6.55
C TYR A 168 -13.59 -7.89 5.58
N ASP A 169 -14.67 -8.61 5.86
CA ASP A 169 -15.24 -9.61 4.95
C ASP A 169 -16.35 -8.95 4.12
N MET A 170 -16.21 -8.94 2.79
CA MET A 170 -17.21 -8.36 1.90
C MET A 170 -18.52 -9.17 1.86
N LYS A 171 -18.50 -10.47 2.21
CA LYS A 171 -19.70 -11.32 2.15
C LYS A 171 -20.68 -11.02 3.27
N ASP A 172 -20.16 -10.86 4.47
CA ASP A 172 -20.92 -10.60 5.70
C ASP A 172 -20.88 -9.13 6.14
N GLU A 173 -20.17 -8.29 5.39
CA GLU A 173 -20.02 -6.84 5.59
C GLU A 173 -19.57 -6.49 7.02
N LYS A 174 -18.68 -7.32 7.58
CA LYS A 174 -18.22 -7.25 8.98
C LYS A 174 -16.72 -7.06 9.07
N VAL A 175 -16.33 -6.26 10.06
CA VAL A 175 -14.94 -6.11 10.48
C VAL A 175 -14.64 -7.07 11.62
N TYR A 176 -13.61 -7.87 11.42
CA TYR A 176 -13.02 -8.77 12.40
C TYR A 176 -11.68 -8.20 12.88
N SER A 177 -11.42 -8.27 14.19
CA SER A 177 -10.10 -7.96 14.74
C SER A 177 -9.12 -9.06 14.34
N SER A 178 -7.97 -8.70 13.78
CA SER A 178 -6.89 -9.69 13.62
C SER A 178 -6.32 -10.05 15.00
N LEU A 179 -6.20 -11.35 15.31
CA LEU A 179 -5.60 -11.84 16.55
C LEU A 179 -4.29 -12.60 16.25
N PRO A 180 -3.28 -12.55 17.14
CA PRO A 180 -3.27 -11.81 18.40
C PRO A 180 -2.75 -10.37 18.22
N THR A 181 -3.43 -9.49 18.94
CA THR A 181 -3.20 -8.05 19.15
C THR A 181 -1.74 -7.60 19.02
N VAL A 182 -1.30 -7.30 17.80
CA VAL A 182 -0.12 -6.44 17.58
C VAL A 182 -0.60 -4.99 17.64
N SER A 183 -0.72 -4.47 18.86
CA SER A 183 -0.90 -3.05 19.09
C SER A 183 0.49 -2.39 19.17
N TRP A 184 0.86 -1.70 18.10
CA TRP A 184 2.06 -0.87 18.12
C TRP A 184 1.71 0.47 18.78
N LYS A 185 2.64 1.02 19.57
CA LYS A 185 2.52 2.41 20.02
C LYS A 185 2.38 3.30 18.78
N SER A 186 1.41 4.21 18.78
CA SER A 186 1.22 5.15 17.68
C SER A 186 2.51 5.94 17.46
N GLY A 187 3.15 5.72 16.33
CA GLY A 187 4.35 6.40 15.83
C GLY A 187 4.38 6.28 14.31
N ASP A 188 5.39 6.88 13.65
CA ASP A 188 5.60 6.76 12.20
C ASP A 188 6.06 5.35 11.83
N VAL A 189 5.18 4.37 12.00
CA VAL A 189 5.42 3.02 11.51
C VAL A 189 5.07 3.03 10.02
N PRO A 190 6.04 2.81 9.11
CA PRO A 190 5.73 2.71 7.70
C PRO A 190 4.84 1.49 7.53
N ALA A 191 3.61 1.69 7.06
CA ALA A 191 2.72 0.60 6.70
C ALA A 191 3.40 -0.20 5.58
N THR A 192 4.08 -1.27 5.95
CA THR A 192 4.85 -2.08 5.01
C THR A 192 4.35 -3.50 5.17
N TRP A 193 3.41 -3.87 4.31
CA TRP A 193 2.77 -5.18 4.37
C TRP A 193 3.74 -6.34 4.09
N LEU A 194 4.86 -6.08 3.39
CA LEU A 194 5.73 -7.14 2.84
C LEU A 194 7.25 -6.84 2.83
N PHE A 195 7.73 -5.74 3.43
CA PHE A 195 9.17 -5.52 3.58
C PHE A 195 9.50 -5.20 5.04
N SER A 196 10.26 -6.09 5.69
CA SER A 196 11.02 -5.69 6.87
C SER A 196 12.02 -4.63 6.41
N GLN A 197 12.01 -3.43 7.02
CA GLN A 197 13.19 -2.60 6.91
C GLN A 197 14.35 -3.42 7.47
N GLY A 198 15.36 -3.68 6.63
CA GLY A 198 16.64 -4.16 7.12
C GLY A 198 17.05 -3.23 8.26
N LYS A 199 17.42 -3.78 9.41
CA LYS A 199 17.88 -2.99 10.55
C LYS A 199 19.01 -2.09 10.03
N THR A 200 18.75 -0.79 9.91
CA THR A 200 19.83 0.19 9.89
C THR A 200 20.33 0.21 11.32
N VAL A 201 21.31 -0.64 11.61
CA VAL A 201 22.13 -0.48 12.80
C VAL A 201 22.85 0.84 12.58
N GLU A 202 22.50 1.87 13.35
CA GLU A 202 23.35 3.04 13.50
C GLU A 202 24.70 2.55 14.01
N LEU A 203 25.66 2.39 13.09
CA LEU A 203 27.06 2.33 13.44
C LEU A 203 27.43 3.74 13.91
N GLN A 204 27.38 3.93 15.22
CA GLN A 204 28.03 5.07 15.85
C GLN A 204 29.48 5.11 15.36
N ALA A 205 29.84 6.25 14.78
CA ALA A 205 31.18 6.55 14.34
C ALA A 205 32.17 6.42 15.51
N ALA A 206 32.95 5.35 15.50
CA ALA A 206 34.25 5.31 16.14
C ALA A 206 35.24 4.82 15.07
N GLY A 207 36.19 5.70 14.72
CA GLY A 207 37.06 5.55 13.56
C GLY A 207 37.76 4.19 13.48
N GLY A 208 37.67 3.58 12.30
CA GLY A 208 38.38 2.38 11.94
C GLY A 208 38.32 2.21 10.43
N HIS A 209 39.50 2.23 9.81
CA HIS A 209 39.78 2.15 8.39
C HIS A 209 38.99 1.04 7.68
N LEU A 210 38.24 1.38 6.63
CA LEU A 210 37.60 0.43 5.71
C LEU A 210 38.69 -0.35 4.95
N GLN A 211 38.81 -1.65 5.23
CA GLN A 211 39.46 -2.59 4.33
C GLN A 211 38.35 -3.37 3.61
N GLU A 212 38.37 -3.26 2.30
CA GLU A 212 37.47 -3.89 1.34
C GLU A 212 37.55 -5.42 1.50
N ILE A 213 36.43 -6.05 1.85
CA ILE A 213 36.31 -7.51 1.87
C ILE A 213 36.02 -7.94 0.44
N VAL A 214 37.04 -8.49 -0.22
CA VAL A 214 36.93 -9.24 -1.47
C VAL A 214 36.42 -10.64 -1.10
N ASP A 215 35.23 -11.00 -1.59
CA ASP A 215 34.73 -12.37 -1.51
C ASP A 215 35.68 -13.29 -2.28
N SER A 216 36.33 -14.21 -1.56
CA SER A 216 37.18 -15.25 -2.13
C SER A 216 36.33 -16.46 -2.47
N GLU A 217 36.29 -16.83 -3.75
CA GLU A 217 35.69 -18.08 -4.22
C GLU A 217 36.40 -19.29 -3.58
N GLU A 218 35.61 -20.13 -2.94
CA GLU A 218 36.04 -21.37 -2.28
C GLU A 218 36.30 -22.43 -3.37
N GLY A 219 37.58 -22.62 -3.70
CA GLY A 219 38.07 -23.69 -4.56
C GLY A 219 38.40 -24.94 -3.77
N ASP A 220 37.71 -26.03 -4.11
CA ASP A 220 37.88 -27.39 -3.59
C ASP A 220 39.25 -27.98 -4.04
N PRO A 221 40.08 -28.56 -3.15
CA PRO A 221 41.32 -29.21 -3.55
C PRO A 221 41.16 -30.74 -3.54
N GLU A 222 41.59 -31.41 -4.61
CA GLU A 222 42.73 -32.34 -4.48
C GLU A 222 43.28 -32.82 -5.83
N THR A 223 44.59 -32.61 -5.91
CA THR A 223 45.64 -33.09 -6.80
C THR A 223 45.52 -34.52 -7.37
N LEU A 224 45.98 -34.72 -8.63
CA LEU A 224 47.18 -35.52 -8.91
C LEU A 224 47.63 -35.51 -10.40
N GLN A 225 48.89 -35.11 -10.55
CA GLN A 225 49.95 -35.63 -11.44
C GLN A 225 50.07 -35.28 -12.94
N CYS A 226 51.32 -34.88 -13.23
CA CYS A 226 51.97 -34.60 -14.51
C CYS A 226 52.10 -35.82 -15.43
N GLY A 227 52.17 -35.55 -16.73
CA GLY A 227 52.81 -36.44 -17.71
C GLY A 227 52.40 -36.11 -19.14
N GLY A 228 53.22 -35.34 -19.86
CA GLY A 228 52.93 -34.93 -21.24
C GLY A 228 53.10 -36.04 -22.28
N ALA A 229 52.50 -35.82 -23.46
CA ALA A 229 53.08 -36.10 -24.78
C ALA A 229 52.10 -35.64 -25.88
N CYS A 230 52.69 -35.13 -26.97
CA CYS A 230 52.05 -34.64 -28.18
C CYS A 230 51.19 -35.68 -28.90
N ALA A 231 50.14 -35.25 -29.61
CA ALA A 231 49.99 -35.47 -31.05
C ALA A 231 48.69 -34.87 -31.59
N ALA A 232 48.81 -34.25 -32.76
CA ALA A 232 47.74 -33.70 -33.57
C ALA A 232 46.82 -34.79 -34.16
N ARG A 233 45.54 -34.45 -34.35
CA ARG A 233 44.90 -34.60 -35.67
C ARG A 233 43.54 -33.91 -35.74
N ALA A 234 43.36 -33.18 -36.84
CA ALA A 234 42.10 -32.69 -37.35
C ALA A 234 41.15 -33.84 -37.77
N SER A 235 39.84 -33.61 -37.70
CA SER A 235 38.96 -33.78 -38.86
C SER A 235 37.61 -33.11 -38.61
N THR A 236 37.21 -32.32 -39.59
CA THR A 236 35.86 -31.86 -39.91
C THR A 236 34.91 -33.02 -40.20
N ALA A 237 33.65 -32.90 -39.78
CA ALA A 237 32.44 -32.89 -40.62
C ALA A 237 31.22 -32.63 -39.73
#